data_AF-A0A9X1YCT0-F1
#
_entry.id   AF-A0A9X1YCT0-F1
#
_cell.length_a   1.000
_cell.length_b   1.000
_cell.length_c   1.000
_cell.angle_alpha   90.00
_cell.angle_beta   90.00
_cell.angle_gamma   90.00
#
_symmetry.space_group_name_H-M   'P 1'
#
loop_
_entity.id
_entity.type
_entity.pdbx_description
1 polymer ?
#
loop_
_entity_poly.entity_id
_entity_poly.type
_entity_poly.pdbx_seq_one_letter_code
_entity_poly.pdbx_strand_id
1 'polypeptide(L)'
;MSPMVSVPMKNMKPLPQDTATTCWLTCFRMMFAWKDRDPAGIRPALEGAGILWDDACKTGLKTRDYMKAARALGMKAWGSGGSWSAASFASFCTASPVWVAGKWEDYPHNIVVTGASREQVRYIDPWWEGVKEATVATRFADDFIHGNRKDRPGTDYYIGKIGAVMVWDNARPDGIVPE
;
A
#
# COMPACT_ATOMS: atom_id res chain seq x y z
N MET A 1 -25.22 2.85 0.42
CA MET A 1 -23.82 2.43 0.52
C MET A 1 -23.51 1.55 -0.68
N SER A 2 -22.63 2.00 -1.57
CA SER A 2 -22.17 1.19 -2.71
C SER A 2 -21.46 -0.09 -2.23
N PRO A 3 -21.58 -1.22 -2.93
CA PRO A 3 -20.91 -2.46 -2.57
C PRO A 3 -19.39 -2.30 -2.54
N MET A 4 -18.72 -2.97 -1.60
CA MET A 4 -17.26 -2.95 -1.48
C MET A 4 -16.62 -4.05 -2.33
N VAL A 5 -15.85 -3.63 -3.34
CA VAL A 5 -14.98 -4.53 -4.09
C VAL A 5 -13.85 -4.97 -3.17
N SER A 6 -13.71 -6.27 -2.97
CA SER A 6 -12.79 -6.86 -2.00
C SER A 6 -11.87 -7.85 -2.69
N VAL A 7 -10.59 -7.82 -2.35
CA VAL A 7 -9.67 -8.85 -2.81
C VAL A 7 -9.82 -10.12 -1.95
N PRO A 8 -9.80 -11.33 -2.54
CA PRO A 8 -9.69 -12.56 -1.76
C PRO A 8 -8.36 -12.56 -1.00
N MET A 9 -8.39 -12.82 0.32
CA MET A 9 -7.18 -12.72 1.15
C MET A 9 -6.11 -13.77 0.83
N LYS A 10 -6.50 -14.94 0.28
CA LYS A 10 -5.58 -16.06 0.02
C LYS A 10 -4.73 -16.37 1.28
N ASN A 11 -3.41 -16.47 1.12
CA ASN A 11 -2.45 -16.69 2.21
C ASN A 11 -2.01 -15.39 2.92
N MET A 12 -2.48 -14.22 2.48
CA MET A 12 -2.21 -12.96 3.17
C MET A 12 -2.97 -12.89 4.49
N LYS A 13 -2.28 -12.46 5.54
CA LYS A 13 -2.85 -12.16 6.85
C LYS A 13 -2.39 -10.77 7.27
N PRO A 14 -3.15 -10.06 8.13
CA PRO A 14 -2.66 -8.84 8.76
C PRO A 14 -1.35 -9.13 9.52
N LEU A 15 -0.32 -8.32 9.26
CA LEU A 15 1.00 -8.46 9.88
C LEU A 15 1.40 -7.14 10.53
N PRO A 16 1.71 -7.12 11.84
CA PRO A 16 2.26 -5.93 12.50
C PRO A 16 3.70 -5.68 12.05
N GLN A 17 4.11 -4.42 11.95
CA GLN A 17 5.50 -4.07 11.66
C GLN A 17 6.43 -4.39 12.82
N ASP A 18 7.67 -4.73 12.51
CA ASP A 18 8.67 -5.06 13.53
C ASP A 18 9.29 -3.83 14.19
N THR A 19 9.41 -2.73 13.44
CA THR A 19 9.98 -1.46 13.91
C THR A 19 9.17 -0.30 13.38
N ALA A 20 9.31 0.90 13.94
CA ALA A 20 8.58 2.10 13.51
C ALA A 20 8.83 2.50 12.03
N THR A 21 9.90 2.00 11.41
CA THR A 21 10.36 2.37 10.07
C THR A 21 10.17 1.27 9.02
N THR A 22 9.57 0.13 9.39
CA THR A 22 9.44 -1.07 8.53
C THR A 22 8.01 -1.36 8.08
N CYS A 23 7.11 -0.38 8.12
CA CYS A 23 5.77 -0.47 7.54
C CYS A 23 5.80 -0.90 6.07
N TRP A 24 6.71 -0.32 5.27
CA TRP A 24 6.92 -0.66 3.86
C TRP A 24 7.22 -2.14 3.64
N LEU A 25 8.15 -2.70 4.44
CA LEU A 25 8.59 -4.09 4.33
C LEU A 25 7.48 -5.04 4.74
N THR A 26 6.79 -4.71 5.83
CA THR A 26 5.66 -5.49 6.33
C THR A 26 4.54 -5.56 5.30
N CYS A 27 4.26 -4.44 4.63
CA CYS A 27 3.33 -4.42 3.50
C CYS A 27 3.82 -5.28 2.33
N PHE A 28 5.11 -5.27 1.97
CA PHE A 28 5.62 -6.20 0.95
C PHE A 28 5.50 -7.68 1.37
N ARG A 29 5.72 -8.02 2.64
CA ARG A 29 5.53 -9.39 3.14
C ARG A 29 4.06 -9.84 2.97
N MET A 30 3.11 -8.96 3.30
CA MET A 30 1.68 -9.22 3.06
C MET A 30 1.38 -9.40 1.56
N MET A 31 1.90 -8.53 0.70
CA MET A 31 1.76 -8.64 -0.75
C MET A 31 2.36 -9.93 -1.31
N PHE A 32 3.51 -10.39 -0.80
CA PHE A 32 4.17 -11.64 -1.18
C PHE A 32 3.36 -12.85 -0.75
N ALA A 33 2.86 -12.86 0.49
CA ALA A 33 1.98 -13.91 0.98
C ALA A 33 0.71 -14.03 0.12
N TRP A 34 0.12 -12.91 -0.29
CA TRP A 34 -1.02 -12.92 -1.21
C TRP A 34 -0.71 -13.56 -2.59
N LYS A 35 0.53 -13.40 -3.07
CA LYS A 35 1.00 -13.88 -4.37
C LYS A 35 1.62 -15.28 -4.30
N ASP A 36 1.54 -15.94 -3.14
CA ASP A 36 2.18 -17.24 -2.88
C ASP A 36 3.70 -17.22 -3.14
N ARG A 37 4.34 -16.11 -2.79
CA ARG A 37 5.80 -15.92 -2.89
C ARG A 37 6.45 -15.90 -1.52
N ASP A 38 7.66 -16.45 -1.46
CA ASP A 38 8.48 -16.44 -0.24
C ASP A 38 8.99 -15.03 0.09
N PRO A 39 8.63 -14.44 1.26
CA PRO A 39 9.15 -13.15 1.68
C PRO A 39 10.66 -13.07 1.85
N ALA A 40 11.37 -14.20 1.98
CA ALA A 40 12.84 -14.24 2.02
C ALA A 40 13.47 -13.69 0.73
N GLY A 41 12.73 -13.71 -0.40
CA GLY A 41 13.17 -13.13 -1.66
C GLY A 41 13.15 -11.60 -1.72
N ILE A 42 12.50 -10.90 -0.78
CA ILE A 42 12.36 -9.44 -0.82
C ILE A 42 13.72 -8.75 -0.69
N ARG A 43 14.48 -9.08 0.36
CA ARG A 43 15.79 -8.46 0.63
C ARG A 43 16.76 -8.57 -0.55
N PRO A 44 17.11 -9.77 -1.06
CA PRO A 44 18.08 -9.90 -2.14
C PRO A 44 17.61 -9.20 -3.42
N ALA A 45 16.30 -9.19 -3.71
CA ALA A 45 15.77 -8.45 -4.86
C ALA A 45 15.96 -6.93 -4.73
N LEU A 46 15.68 -6.36 -3.55
CA LEU A 46 15.86 -4.93 -3.31
C LEU A 46 17.34 -4.52 -3.29
N GLU A 47 18.20 -5.29 -2.62
CA GLU A 47 19.65 -5.05 -2.62
C GLU A 47 20.22 -5.16 -4.04
N GLY A 48 19.79 -6.16 -4.83
CA GLY A 48 20.17 -6.31 -6.24
C GLY A 48 19.71 -5.15 -7.14
N ALA A 49 18.67 -4.41 -6.75
CA ALA A 49 18.22 -3.19 -7.42
C ALA A 49 18.93 -1.92 -6.91
N GLY A 50 19.94 -2.07 -6.05
CA GLY A 50 20.73 -0.97 -5.49
C GLY A 50 20.05 -0.23 -4.34
N ILE A 51 19.05 -0.82 -3.69
CA ILE A 51 18.43 -0.26 -2.48
C ILE A 51 19.27 -0.66 -1.27
N LEU A 52 19.70 0.34 -0.50
CA LEU A 52 20.48 0.13 0.72
C LEU A 52 19.58 -0.41 1.83
N TRP A 53 19.60 -1.73 2.04
CA TRP A 53 18.71 -2.43 2.97
C TRP A 53 18.75 -1.86 4.39
N ASP A 54 19.96 -1.67 4.94
CA ASP A 54 20.13 -1.19 6.31
C ASP A 54 19.62 0.25 6.48
N ASP A 55 19.84 1.12 5.48
CA ASP A 55 19.31 2.48 5.48
C ASP A 55 17.77 2.48 5.41
N ALA A 56 17.18 1.64 4.55
CA ALA A 56 15.74 1.52 4.41
C ALA A 56 15.07 0.95 5.68
N CYS A 57 15.71 -0.02 6.34
CA CYS A 57 15.25 -0.54 7.62
C CYS A 57 15.39 0.51 8.74
N LYS A 58 16.43 1.34 8.72
CA LYS A 58 16.67 2.38 9.74
C LYS A 58 15.81 3.63 9.55
N THR A 59 15.50 4.00 8.31
CA THR A 59 14.96 5.34 7.99
C THR A 59 13.72 5.30 7.07
N GLY A 60 13.19 4.11 6.81
CA GLY A 60 12.09 3.88 5.88
C GLY A 60 12.54 3.84 4.41
N LEU A 61 11.78 3.11 3.58
CA LEU A 61 12.01 3.07 2.14
C LEU A 61 11.79 4.47 1.54
N LYS A 62 12.82 4.99 0.86
CA LYS A 62 12.75 6.34 0.27
C LYS A 62 11.86 6.36 -0.96
N THR A 63 11.12 7.44 -1.14
CA THR A 63 10.23 7.64 -2.30
C THR A 63 10.95 7.48 -3.64
N ARG A 64 12.21 7.92 -3.74
CA ARG A 64 13.05 7.74 -4.95
C ARG A 64 13.29 6.28 -5.34
N ASP A 65 13.13 5.36 -4.39
CA ASP A 65 13.37 3.94 -4.55
C ASP A 65 12.07 3.14 -4.72
N TYR A 66 10.90 3.76 -4.62
CA TYR A 66 9.61 3.08 -4.79
C TYR A 66 9.48 2.38 -6.15
N MET A 67 9.76 3.09 -7.26
CA MET A 67 9.72 2.47 -8.59
C MET A 67 10.75 1.34 -8.74
N LYS A 68 11.94 1.49 -8.16
CA LYS A 68 12.97 0.45 -8.19
C LYS A 68 12.51 -0.79 -7.43
N ALA A 69 11.96 -0.60 -6.22
CA ALA A 69 11.43 -1.68 -5.40
C ALA A 69 10.31 -2.44 -6.11
N ALA A 70 9.34 -1.72 -6.70
CA ALA A 70 8.26 -2.33 -7.47
C ALA A 70 8.81 -3.23 -8.60
N ARG A 71 9.73 -2.69 -9.42
CA ARG A 71 10.35 -3.44 -10.53
C ARG A 71 11.12 -4.66 -10.03
N ALA A 72 11.94 -4.50 -9.00
CA ALA A 72 12.74 -5.57 -8.41
C ALA A 72 11.89 -6.73 -7.89
N LEU A 73 10.73 -6.41 -7.31
CA LEU A 73 9.81 -7.38 -6.75
C LEU A 73 8.81 -7.93 -7.78
N GLY A 74 8.85 -7.44 -9.03
CA GLY A 74 7.93 -7.85 -10.11
C GLY A 74 6.51 -7.31 -9.95
N MET A 75 6.34 -6.20 -9.25
CA MET A 75 5.07 -5.47 -9.12
C MET A 75 5.01 -4.32 -10.13
N LYS A 76 3.79 -3.90 -10.46
CA LYS A 76 3.57 -2.71 -11.26
C LYS A 76 3.53 -1.48 -10.36
N ALA A 77 4.46 -0.54 -10.61
CA ALA A 77 4.44 0.78 -9.99
C ALA A 77 3.46 1.70 -10.71
N TRP A 78 2.58 2.32 -9.94
CA TRP A 78 1.68 3.37 -10.39
C TRP A 78 2.01 4.69 -9.70
N GLY A 79 1.78 5.77 -10.43
CA GLY A 79 1.71 7.12 -9.92
C GLY A 79 0.59 7.83 -10.64
N SER A 80 -0.06 8.77 -9.97
CA SER A 80 -1.07 9.64 -10.59
C SER A 80 -0.52 11.05 -10.68
N GLY A 81 -0.72 11.72 -11.83
CA GLY A 81 -0.44 13.15 -11.97
C GLY A 81 -1.42 14.02 -11.17
N GLY A 82 -2.49 13.43 -10.63
CA GLY A 82 -3.46 14.05 -9.72
C GLY A 82 -3.78 13.13 -8.54
N SER A 83 -4.87 13.41 -7.83
CA SER A 83 -5.33 12.59 -6.71
C SER A 83 -5.81 11.20 -7.16
N TRP A 84 -5.76 10.22 -6.26
CA TRP A 84 -6.40 8.92 -6.46
C TRP A 84 -7.90 9.03 -6.17
N SER A 85 -8.67 8.02 -6.57
CA SER A 85 -10.08 7.92 -6.21
C SER A 85 -10.39 6.58 -5.55
N ALA A 86 -11.48 6.52 -4.80
CA ALA A 86 -11.99 5.26 -4.27
C ALA A 86 -12.25 4.25 -5.41
N ALA A 87 -12.68 4.74 -6.57
CA ALA A 87 -12.88 3.95 -7.77
C ALA A 87 -11.58 3.36 -8.32
N SER A 88 -10.47 4.09 -8.28
CA SER A 88 -9.15 3.58 -8.65
C SER A 88 -8.76 2.39 -7.76
N PHE A 89 -8.94 2.52 -6.44
CA PHE A 89 -8.65 1.43 -5.51
C PHE A 89 -9.60 0.24 -5.70
N ALA A 90 -10.88 0.48 -5.94
CA ALA A 90 -11.85 -0.58 -6.22
C ALA A 90 -11.46 -1.36 -7.49
N SER A 91 -11.08 -0.66 -8.57
CA SER A 91 -10.59 -1.29 -9.80
C SER A 91 -9.35 -2.15 -9.54
N PHE A 92 -8.37 -1.67 -8.76
CA PHE A 92 -7.23 -2.50 -8.39
C PHE A 92 -7.64 -3.75 -7.60
N CYS A 93 -8.54 -3.60 -6.62
CA CYS A 93 -9.02 -4.68 -5.76
C CYS A 93 -9.82 -5.76 -6.49
N THR A 94 -10.23 -5.55 -7.74
CA THR A 94 -10.76 -6.62 -8.60
C THR A 94 -9.72 -7.71 -8.89
N ALA A 95 -8.43 -7.38 -8.84
CA ALA A 95 -7.34 -8.25 -9.26
C ALA A 95 -6.20 -8.40 -8.25
N SER A 96 -5.93 -7.40 -7.40
CA SER A 96 -4.78 -7.39 -6.49
C SER A 96 -5.07 -6.56 -5.23
N PRO A 97 -4.50 -6.93 -4.06
CA PRO A 97 -4.32 -5.95 -2.99
C PRO A 97 -3.42 -4.82 -3.48
N VAL A 98 -3.44 -3.69 -2.78
CA VAL A 98 -2.67 -2.51 -3.19
C VAL A 98 -1.73 -2.12 -2.07
N TRP A 99 -0.42 -2.14 -2.35
CA TRP A 99 0.56 -1.48 -1.50
C TRP A 99 0.46 0.03 -1.74
N VAL A 100 0.22 0.81 -0.68
CA VAL A 100 -0.02 2.25 -0.81
C VAL A 100 0.87 3.00 0.17
N ALA A 101 1.50 4.07 -0.31
CA ALA A 101 2.16 5.07 0.49
C ALA A 101 1.25 6.29 0.69
N GLY A 102 1.24 6.83 1.90
CA GLY A 102 0.47 8.04 2.23
C GLY A 102 0.98 8.71 3.50
N LYS A 103 0.20 9.64 4.03
CA LYS A 103 0.42 10.32 5.31
C LYS A 103 -0.93 10.52 6.02
N TRP A 104 -1.29 9.56 6.87
CA TRP A 104 -2.56 9.57 7.62
C TRP A 104 -2.43 10.08 9.06
N GLU A 105 -1.20 10.15 9.56
CA GLU A 105 -0.84 10.76 10.85
C GLU A 105 0.31 11.75 10.61
N ASP A 106 1.11 12.05 11.63
CA ASP A 106 2.18 13.06 11.51
C ASP A 106 3.40 12.58 10.71
N TYR A 107 3.40 11.33 10.23
CA TYR A 107 4.51 10.70 9.51
C TYR A 107 4.06 9.97 8.22
N PRO A 108 4.94 9.86 7.21
CA PRO A 108 4.66 9.04 6.04
C PRO A 108 4.57 7.56 6.40
N HIS A 109 3.59 6.86 5.83
CA HIS A 109 3.26 5.49 6.21
C HIS A 109 2.88 4.64 5.01
N ASN A 110 3.00 3.31 5.18
CA ASN A 110 2.64 2.33 4.17
C ASN A 110 1.64 1.33 4.72
N ILE A 111 0.63 1.04 3.92
CA ILE A 111 -0.48 0.14 4.24
C ILE A 111 -0.83 -0.75 3.04
N VAL A 112 -1.70 -1.74 3.27
CA VAL A 112 -2.23 -2.58 2.19
C VAL A 112 -3.74 -2.40 2.07
N VAL A 113 -4.21 -1.83 0.96
CA VAL A 113 -5.65 -1.76 0.64
C VAL A 113 -6.14 -3.13 0.19
N THR A 114 -7.22 -3.60 0.81
CA THR A 114 -7.83 -4.91 0.55
C THR A 114 -9.29 -4.82 0.11
N GLY A 115 -9.84 -3.61 0.05
CA GLY A 115 -11.11 -3.36 -0.60
C GLY A 115 -11.43 -1.88 -0.69
N ALA A 116 -12.32 -1.53 -1.61
CA ALA A 116 -12.84 -0.19 -1.74
C ALA A 116 -14.25 -0.20 -2.34
N SER A 117 -15.05 0.78 -1.94
CA SER A 117 -16.33 1.14 -2.53
C SER A 117 -16.24 2.59 -3.01
N ARG A 118 -17.34 3.21 -3.45
CA ARG A 118 -17.36 4.65 -3.76
C ARG A 118 -17.14 5.52 -2.53
N GLU A 119 -17.52 5.02 -1.36
CA GLU A 119 -17.57 5.80 -0.12
C GLU A 119 -16.43 5.45 0.84
N GLN A 120 -15.86 4.24 0.75
CA GLN A 120 -14.97 3.71 1.78
C GLN A 120 -13.78 2.95 1.19
N VAL A 121 -12.67 2.95 1.92
CA VAL A 121 -11.48 2.15 1.64
C VAL A 121 -11.19 1.28 2.85
N ARG A 122 -11.10 -0.04 2.62
CA ARG A 122 -10.68 -1.03 3.62
C ARG A 122 -9.22 -1.39 3.41
N TYR A 123 -8.46 -1.39 4.48
CA TYR A 123 -7.03 -1.59 4.44
C TYR A 123 -6.51 -2.29 5.70
N ILE A 124 -5.28 -2.76 5.60
CA ILE A 124 -4.49 -3.30 6.70
C ILE A 124 -3.40 -2.29 7.02
N ASP A 125 -3.40 -1.83 8.25
CA ASP A 125 -2.38 -0.98 8.84
C ASP A 125 -1.39 -1.85 9.63
N PRO A 126 -0.10 -1.89 9.25
CA PRO A 126 0.88 -2.64 10.01
C PRO A 126 1.29 -1.95 11.32
N TRP A 127 0.90 -0.69 11.55
CA TRP A 127 1.14 0.01 12.82
C TRP A 127 0.37 -0.63 13.96
N TRP A 128 0.93 -0.54 15.17
CA TRP A 128 0.37 -1.09 16.38
C TRP A 128 0.86 -0.33 17.60
N GLU A 129 0.03 -0.28 18.64
CA GLU A 129 0.36 0.33 19.94
C GLU A 129 -0.07 -0.61 21.06
N GLY A 130 0.80 -0.83 22.04
CA GLY A 130 0.56 -1.73 23.17
C GLY A 130 0.69 -3.21 22.80
N VAL A 131 -0.21 -3.72 21.96
CA VAL A 131 -0.24 -5.13 21.52
C VAL A 131 0.28 -5.23 20.09
N LYS A 132 1.21 -6.17 19.83
CA LYS A 132 1.82 -6.36 18.50
C LYS A 132 0.85 -7.06 17.53
N GLU A 133 -0.14 -6.31 17.06
CA GLU A 133 -1.17 -6.74 16.12
C GLU A 133 -1.45 -5.65 15.07
N ALA A 134 -1.52 -6.03 13.80
CA ALA A 134 -1.92 -5.12 12.74
C ALA A 134 -3.42 -4.82 12.82
N THR A 135 -3.79 -3.60 12.45
CA THR A 135 -5.20 -3.18 12.42
C THR A 135 -5.80 -3.42 11.04
N VAL A 136 -6.98 -4.04 10.99
CA VAL A 136 -7.83 -4.03 9.78
C VAL A 136 -8.87 -2.94 9.97
N ALA A 137 -8.82 -1.91 9.13
CA ALA A 137 -9.66 -0.73 9.26
C ALA A 137 -10.43 -0.43 7.97
N THR A 138 -11.50 0.33 8.11
CA THR A 138 -12.22 0.95 6.99
C THR A 138 -12.38 2.43 7.29
N ARG A 139 -12.02 3.29 6.34
CA ARG A 139 -12.20 4.74 6.43
C ARG A 139 -13.06 5.24 5.28
N PHE A 140 -13.68 6.41 5.46
CA PHE A 140 -14.28 7.12 4.33
C PHE A 140 -13.20 7.46 3.29
N ALA A 141 -13.53 7.34 2.02
CA ALA A 141 -12.58 7.53 0.94
C ALA A 141 -11.99 8.94 0.93
N ASP A 142 -12.78 9.97 1.22
CA ASP A 142 -12.29 11.35 1.28
C ASP A 142 -11.19 11.51 2.36
N ASP A 143 -11.42 10.97 3.56
CA ASP A 143 -10.42 10.96 4.64
C ASP A 143 -9.20 10.09 4.31
N PHE A 144 -9.41 8.92 3.70
CA PHE A 144 -8.30 8.06 3.30
C PHE A 144 -7.42 8.71 2.23
N ILE A 145 -8.02 9.37 1.24
CA ILE A 145 -7.32 9.87 0.07
C ILE A 145 -6.73 11.25 0.33
N HIS A 146 -7.52 12.15 0.89
CA HIS A 146 -7.20 13.55 1.08
C HIS A 146 -6.88 13.91 2.54
N GLY A 147 -7.30 13.07 3.49
CA GLY A 147 -7.30 13.34 4.92
C GLY A 147 -7.74 14.77 5.23
N ASN A 148 -6.98 15.51 6.04
CA ASN A 148 -7.28 16.91 6.35
C ASN A 148 -6.66 17.92 5.35
N ARG A 149 -6.03 17.42 4.28
CA ARG A 149 -5.38 18.19 3.19
C ARG A 149 -4.23 19.11 3.59
N LYS A 150 -3.86 19.17 4.88
CA LYS A 150 -2.81 20.04 5.41
C LYS A 150 -1.64 19.20 5.91
N ASP A 151 -1.76 18.70 7.13
CA ASP A 151 -0.72 17.95 7.83
C ASP A 151 -0.88 16.44 7.65
N ARG A 152 -2.09 15.96 7.32
CA ARG A 152 -2.43 14.56 7.09
C ARG A 152 -3.15 14.40 5.76
N PRO A 153 -2.47 14.56 4.61
CA PRO A 153 -3.13 14.57 3.31
C PRO A 153 -3.50 13.17 2.79
N GLY A 154 -3.37 12.10 3.58
CA GLY A 154 -3.68 10.74 3.13
C GLY A 154 -2.77 10.30 1.99
N THR A 155 -3.34 9.66 0.96
CA THR A 155 -2.58 9.26 -0.24
C THR A 155 -2.10 10.45 -1.07
N ASP A 156 -2.75 11.62 -0.97
CA ASP A 156 -2.39 12.80 -1.75
C ASP A 156 -0.99 13.34 -1.43
N TYR A 157 -0.43 12.94 -0.27
CA TYR A 157 0.95 13.24 0.09
C TYR A 157 1.95 12.88 -1.02
N TYR A 158 1.65 11.83 -1.80
CA TYR A 158 2.53 11.29 -2.83
C TYR A 158 1.99 11.47 -4.26
N ILE A 159 1.15 12.47 -4.52
CA ILE A 159 0.78 12.85 -5.90
C ILE A 159 2.04 13.05 -6.75
N GLY A 160 1.99 12.52 -7.98
CA GLY A 160 3.09 12.57 -8.94
C GLY A 160 4.25 11.62 -8.65
N LYS A 161 4.23 10.85 -7.56
CA LYS A 161 5.31 9.91 -7.22
C LYS A 161 5.01 8.51 -7.73
N ILE A 162 5.75 8.11 -8.78
CA ILE A 162 5.64 6.76 -9.34
C ILE A 162 6.10 5.72 -8.32
N GLY A 163 5.27 4.71 -8.08
CA GLY A 163 5.50 3.64 -7.12
C GLY A 163 4.91 3.92 -5.74
N ALA A 164 4.30 5.09 -5.50
CA ALA A 164 3.53 5.32 -4.27
C ALA A 164 2.30 4.41 -4.18
N VAL A 165 1.86 3.84 -5.31
CA VAL A 165 0.86 2.77 -5.38
C VAL A 165 1.48 1.60 -6.15
N MET A 166 1.41 0.39 -5.61
CA MET A 166 1.93 -0.81 -6.25
C MET A 166 0.93 -1.96 -6.19
N VAL A 167 0.84 -2.73 -7.27
CA VAL A 167 -0.07 -3.87 -7.42
C VAL A 167 0.63 -5.03 -8.13
N TRP A 168 0.06 -6.22 -8.01
CA TRP A 168 0.47 -7.37 -8.82
C TRP A 168 -0.16 -7.33 -10.22
N ASP A 169 0.54 -7.97 -11.16
CA ASP A 169 0.04 -8.32 -12.49
C ASP A 169 -0.50 -7.11 -13.29
N ASN A 170 -1.62 -7.33 -13.98
CA ASN A 170 -2.27 -6.38 -14.87
C ASN A 170 -3.36 -5.54 -14.19
N ALA A 171 -3.40 -5.48 -12.84
CA ALA A 171 -4.36 -4.65 -12.14
C ALA A 171 -4.21 -3.18 -12.55
N ARG A 172 -5.32 -2.55 -12.94
CA ARG A 172 -5.37 -1.19 -13.51
C ARG A 172 -6.38 -0.32 -12.76
N PRO A 173 -6.13 1.00 -12.68
CA PRO A 173 -7.06 1.95 -12.09
C PRO A 173 -8.09 2.41 -13.12
N ASP A 174 -8.84 1.49 -13.72
CA ASP A 174 -9.77 1.82 -14.81
C ASP A 174 -10.96 2.70 -14.36
N GLY A 175 -11.09 2.95 -13.05
CA GLY A 175 -12.12 3.83 -12.48
C GLY A 175 -13.52 3.20 -12.45
N ILE A 176 -13.60 1.90 -12.67
CA ILE A 176 -14.85 1.14 -12.65
C ILE A 176 -15.11 0.68 -11.22
N VAL A 177 -16.21 1.15 -10.65
CA VAL A 177 -16.84 0.55 -9.47
C VAL A 177 -18.14 -0.06 -9.95
N PRO A 178 -18.38 -1.38 -9.76
CA PRO A 178 -19.69 -1.97 -9.98
C PRO A 178 -20.76 -1.16 -9.24
N GLU A 179 -21.94 -1.02 -9.85
CA GLU A 179 -23.10 -0.39 -9.21
C GLU A 179 -23.50 -1.12 -7.91
#